data_AF-A0A1I4I6T3-F1
#
_entry.id   AF-A0A1I4I6T3-F1
#
_cell.length_a   1.000
_cell.length_b   1.000
_cell.length_c   1.000
_cell.angle_alpha   90.00
_cell.angle_beta   90.00
_cell.angle_gamma   90.00
#
_symmetry.space_group_name_H-M   'P 1'
#
loop_
_entity.id
_entity.type
_entity.pdbx_description
1 polymer ?
#
loop_
_entity_poly.entity_id
_entity_poly.type
_entity_poly.pdbx_seq_one_letter_code
_entity_poly.pdbx_strand_id
1 'polypeptide(L)'
;MIQSPPGSGKSVIISEIARLATEKGGRVLFLVHRKELIDQITNSFKIHGVPLKQVDLLTIGKAKNRLPTLIKPTLIITDEGHHGKATTYQKIYDFFDDVPRLGFTATPWRMSGEGFKDTYEEMVEGKTVEWLINHKRLAPYQYYSLPSIDTSKLRIKNGDYSNQSIDEALGKTIFGNVVQEYKKHANGLKAILYAHSVEASKSFAQEFQEAGIQCVHVDAKTPKIERDKLMQDFREGRIKVLCNVDLISEGFDVPDCTVTILCRPTKSLVLFLQQSMRSMRYQPKKTAIIIDNVMNWCIHGLPDTPHDWQSYFEGGWKKKGQKNIVQAKQCPECSAMWPLPQKICNFCGYDFGIAEKREKLRLEVELEQIEKEKVKLKLLSEKKFSSDLRKNWEIAQARAKVNKGNPLMKLLYFYAKSDWASATLEEIAEVTGKTNYQIIKAKDWLQSKGIY
;
A
#
# COMPACT_ATOMS: atom_id res chain seq x y z
N MET A 1 -6.16 -10.91 -16.05
CA MET A 1 -5.95 -9.66 -15.30
C MET A 1 -4.54 -9.15 -15.58
N ILE A 2 -4.35 -7.86 -15.76
CA ILE A 2 -3.04 -7.23 -15.94
C ILE A 2 -2.76 -6.41 -14.69
N GLN A 3 -1.73 -6.81 -13.94
CA GLN A 3 -1.20 -6.04 -12.82
C GLN A 3 -0.26 -4.97 -13.37
N SER A 4 -0.52 -3.70 -13.07
CA SER A 4 0.26 -2.58 -13.60
C SER A 4 0.28 -1.42 -12.61
N PRO A 5 1.43 -1.08 -12.00
CA PRO A 5 1.51 -0.06 -10.97
C PRO A 5 0.98 1.32 -11.38
N PRO A 6 0.54 2.17 -10.45
CA PRO A 6 0.20 3.55 -10.74
C PRO A 6 1.36 4.27 -11.45
N GLY A 7 1.05 4.96 -12.55
CA GLY A 7 2.07 5.66 -13.33
C GLY A 7 2.93 4.81 -14.26
N SER A 8 2.62 3.52 -14.43
CA SER A 8 3.26 2.64 -15.42
C SER A 8 2.98 2.98 -16.89
N GLY A 9 2.05 3.91 -17.17
CA GLY A 9 1.55 4.16 -18.54
C GLY A 9 0.39 3.25 -18.94
N LYS A 10 -0.39 2.73 -17.97
CA LYS A 10 -1.56 1.86 -18.18
C LYS A 10 -2.48 2.33 -19.33
N SER A 11 -2.79 3.62 -19.39
CA SER A 11 -3.67 4.20 -20.42
C SER A 11 -3.13 4.01 -21.84
N VAL A 12 -1.81 4.05 -22.05
CA VAL A 12 -1.17 3.82 -23.36
C VAL A 12 -1.35 2.35 -23.77
N ILE A 13 -1.09 1.41 -22.86
CA ILE A 13 -1.24 -0.03 -23.11
C ILE A 13 -2.69 -0.36 -23.45
N ILE A 14 -3.63 0.17 -22.65
CA ILE A 14 -5.06 0.01 -22.87
C ILE A 14 -5.46 0.55 -24.25
N SER A 15 -4.99 1.75 -24.60
CA SER A 15 -5.33 2.39 -25.88
C SER A 15 -4.82 1.56 -27.05
N GLU A 16 -3.61 1.02 -26.96
CA GLU A 16 -3.03 0.18 -28.00
C GLU A 16 -3.80 -1.14 -28.17
N ILE A 17 -4.19 -1.79 -27.07
CA ILE A 17 -5.01 -3.00 -27.12
C ILE A 17 -6.37 -2.70 -27.77
N ALA A 18 -7.00 -1.58 -27.40
CA ALA A 18 -8.28 -1.18 -27.98
C ALA A 18 -8.13 -0.86 -29.48
N ARG A 19 -7.06 -0.19 -29.89
CA ARG A 19 -6.73 0.09 -31.30
C ARG A 19 -6.58 -1.21 -32.09
N LEU A 20 -5.77 -2.15 -31.62
CA LEU A 20 -5.56 -3.43 -32.30
C LEU A 20 -6.83 -4.28 -32.39
N ALA A 21 -7.69 -4.24 -31.37
CA ALA A 21 -8.97 -4.95 -31.38
C ALA A 21 -9.94 -4.37 -32.42
N THR A 22 -10.01 -3.04 -32.51
CA THR A 22 -10.88 -2.32 -33.45
C THR A 22 -10.36 -2.38 -34.90
N GLU A 23 -9.05 -2.36 -35.13
CA GLU A 23 -8.46 -2.56 -36.46
C GLU A 23 -8.78 -3.93 -37.08
N LYS A 24 -8.98 -4.94 -36.23
CA LYS A 24 -9.46 -6.27 -36.66
C LYS A 24 -10.96 -6.32 -36.93
N GLY A 25 -11.66 -5.17 -36.93
CA GLY A 25 -13.11 -5.08 -37.07
C GLY A 25 -13.89 -5.40 -35.79
N GLY A 26 -13.20 -5.55 -34.65
CA GLY A 26 -13.81 -5.84 -33.36
C GLY A 26 -14.48 -4.63 -32.71
N ARG A 27 -15.31 -4.88 -31.70
CA ARG A 27 -15.93 -3.85 -30.87
C ARG A 27 -15.46 -3.98 -29.44
N VAL A 28 -15.05 -2.88 -28.83
CA VAL A 28 -14.51 -2.86 -27.46
C VAL A 28 -15.54 -2.27 -26.51
N LEU A 29 -15.91 -3.00 -25.46
CA LEU A 29 -16.62 -2.45 -24.31
C LEU A 29 -15.59 -2.07 -23.25
N PHE A 30 -15.41 -0.76 -23.04
CA PHE A 30 -14.48 -0.24 -22.06
C PHE A 30 -15.23 0.26 -20.82
N LEU A 31 -14.97 -0.38 -19.69
CA LEU A 31 -15.67 -0.20 -18.43
C LEU A 31 -14.82 0.59 -17.42
N VAL A 32 -15.44 1.61 -16.84
CA VAL A 32 -14.86 2.42 -15.74
C VAL A 32 -15.80 2.50 -14.55
N HIS A 33 -15.26 2.65 -13.35
CA HIS A 33 -16.08 2.74 -12.13
C HIS A 33 -16.53 4.18 -11.82
N ARG A 34 -15.85 5.22 -12.35
CA ARG A 34 -16.18 6.65 -12.18
C ARG A 34 -16.40 7.37 -13.51
N LYS A 35 -17.27 8.37 -13.52
CA LYS A 35 -17.63 9.15 -14.72
C LYS A 35 -16.46 10.01 -15.20
N GLU A 36 -15.70 10.58 -14.28
CA GLU A 36 -14.54 11.44 -14.56
C GLU A 36 -13.46 10.73 -15.39
N LEU A 37 -13.34 9.40 -15.25
CA LEU A 37 -12.38 8.60 -16.03
C LEU A 37 -12.80 8.43 -17.50
N ILE A 38 -14.08 8.62 -17.83
CA ILE A 38 -14.56 8.53 -19.22
C ILE A 38 -13.89 9.59 -20.08
N ASP A 39 -13.86 10.84 -19.63
CA ASP A 39 -13.30 11.94 -20.42
C ASP A 39 -11.78 11.73 -20.62
N GLN A 40 -11.08 11.28 -19.58
CA GLN A 40 -9.65 10.99 -19.64
C GLN A 40 -9.33 9.86 -20.63
N ILE A 41 -10.01 8.72 -20.53
CA ILE A 41 -9.75 7.60 -21.44
C ILE A 41 -10.19 7.93 -22.86
N THR A 42 -11.27 8.70 -23.05
CA THR A 42 -11.70 9.18 -24.36
C THR A 42 -10.61 10.01 -25.02
N ASN A 43 -9.98 10.92 -24.28
CA ASN A 43 -8.86 11.71 -24.78
C ASN A 43 -7.65 10.84 -25.10
N SER A 44 -7.32 9.87 -24.24
CA SER A 44 -6.26 8.88 -24.52
C SER A 44 -6.53 8.13 -25.82
N PHE A 45 -7.75 7.64 -26.02
CA PHE A 45 -8.16 6.89 -27.21
C PHE A 45 -8.07 7.73 -28.48
N LYS A 46 -8.46 9.01 -28.43
CA LYS A 46 -8.29 9.94 -29.55
C LYS A 46 -6.82 10.17 -29.89
N ILE A 47 -5.98 10.42 -28.88
CA ILE A 47 -4.53 10.64 -29.06
C ILE A 47 -3.87 9.42 -29.71
N HIS A 48 -4.31 8.21 -29.34
CA HIS A 48 -3.78 6.96 -29.85
C HIS A 48 -4.53 6.40 -31.07
N GLY A 49 -5.41 7.19 -31.71
CA GLY A 49 -6.06 6.80 -32.96
C GLY A 49 -7.06 5.64 -32.85
N VAL A 50 -7.62 5.38 -31.66
CA VAL A 50 -8.65 4.34 -31.48
C VAL A 50 -9.96 4.79 -32.16
N PRO A 51 -10.52 4.01 -33.10
CA PRO A 51 -11.80 4.30 -33.74
C PRO A 51 -12.97 4.29 -32.73
N LEU A 52 -13.29 5.45 -32.16
CA LEU A 52 -14.32 5.57 -31.11
C LEU A 52 -15.72 5.06 -31.51
N LYS A 53 -16.04 5.00 -32.81
CA LYS A 53 -17.30 4.40 -33.30
C LYS A 53 -17.43 2.90 -32.99
N GLN A 54 -16.31 2.23 -32.72
CA GLN A 54 -16.24 0.81 -32.39
C GLN A 54 -15.96 0.58 -30.89
N VAL A 55 -16.10 1.63 -30.07
CA VAL A 55 -15.83 1.55 -28.64
C VAL A 55 -17.04 2.06 -27.84
N ASP A 56 -17.58 1.21 -26.97
CA ASP A 56 -18.55 1.59 -25.96
C ASP A 56 -17.82 1.96 -24.66
N LEU A 57 -17.73 3.26 -24.36
CA LEU A 57 -17.11 3.80 -23.16
C LEU A 57 -18.17 4.10 -22.09
N LEU A 58 -18.27 3.23 -21.07
CA LEU A 58 -19.38 3.27 -20.12
C LEU A 58 -18.92 3.13 -18.68
N THR A 59 -19.63 3.82 -17.77
CA THR A 59 -19.55 3.44 -16.36
C THR A 59 -20.20 2.08 -16.15
N ILE A 60 -19.76 1.33 -15.15
CA ILE A 60 -20.30 0.01 -14.79
C ILE A 60 -21.83 0.03 -14.65
N GLY A 61 -22.38 1.02 -13.91
CA GLY A 61 -23.83 1.13 -13.74
C GLY A 61 -24.57 1.38 -15.06
N LYS A 62 -23.99 2.20 -15.94
CA LYS A 62 -24.59 2.52 -17.25
C LYS A 62 -24.54 1.32 -18.20
N ALA A 63 -23.43 0.58 -18.22
CA ALA A 63 -23.29 -0.65 -19.00
C ALA A 63 -24.32 -1.70 -18.55
N LYS A 64 -24.41 -1.97 -17.24
CA LYS A 64 -25.38 -2.90 -16.64
C LYS A 64 -26.83 -2.56 -17.03
N ASN A 65 -27.19 -1.28 -17.03
CA ASN A 65 -28.54 -0.84 -17.40
C ASN A 65 -28.82 -0.89 -18.91
N ARG A 66 -27.78 -1.02 -19.75
CA ARG A 66 -27.89 -1.02 -21.22
C ARG A 66 -27.65 -2.38 -21.86
N LEU A 67 -27.35 -3.43 -21.08
CA LEU A 67 -27.00 -4.78 -21.58
C LEU A 67 -27.87 -5.26 -22.76
N PRO A 68 -29.22 -5.18 -22.72
CA PRO A 68 -30.05 -5.67 -23.82
C PRO A 68 -29.91 -4.90 -25.14
N THR A 69 -29.41 -3.66 -25.08
CA THR A 69 -29.27 -2.74 -26.22
C THR A 69 -27.84 -2.58 -26.69
N LEU A 70 -26.85 -3.11 -25.95
CA LEU A 70 -25.46 -3.04 -26.35
C LEU A 70 -25.21 -3.99 -27.52
N ILE A 71 -24.49 -3.51 -28.52
CA ILE A 71 -23.98 -4.38 -29.56
C ILE A 71 -22.92 -5.28 -28.92
N LYS A 72 -23.00 -6.59 -29.15
CA LYS A 72 -22.08 -7.56 -28.57
C LYS A 72 -20.62 -7.14 -28.86
N PRO A 73 -19.79 -6.91 -27.83
CA PRO A 73 -18.37 -6.61 -28.01
C PRO A 73 -17.60 -7.88 -28.36
N THR A 74 -16.42 -7.71 -28.94
CA THR A 74 -15.43 -8.78 -29.13
C THR A 74 -14.34 -8.75 -28.05
N LEU A 75 -14.29 -7.68 -27.25
CA LEU A 75 -13.35 -7.53 -26.14
C LEU A 75 -13.96 -6.63 -25.05
N ILE A 76 -13.88 -7.07 -23.80
CA ILE A 76 -14.21 -6.26 -22.63
C ILE A 76 -12.91 -5.83 -21.95
N ILE A 77 -12.74 -4.53 -21.72
CA ILE A 77 -11.61 -3.99 -20.96
C ILE A 77 -12.15 -3.24 -19.74
N THR A 78 -11.64 -3.56 -18.55
CA THR A 78 -12.07 -2.95 -17.29
C THR A 78 -10.87 -2.30 -16.60
N ASP A 79 -10.92 -1.00 -16.35
CA ASP A 79 -9.97 -0.36 -15.43
C ASP A 79 -10.41 -0.54 -13.97
N GLU A 80 -9.44 -0.57 -13.05
CA GLU A 80 -9.64 -1.02 -11.67
C GLU A 80 -10.36 -2.37 -11.57
N GLY A 81 -9.88 -3.33 -12.37
CA GLY A 81 -10.42 -4.68 -12.47
C GLY A 81 -10.45 -5.46 -11.15
N HIS A 82 -9.81 -4.96 -10.09
CA HIS A 82 -9.92 -5.48 -8.73
C HIS A 82 -11.33 -5.32 -8.12
N HIS A 83 -12.20 -4.50 -8.72
CA HIS A 83 -13.62 -4.43 -8.40
C HIS A 83 -14.47 -5.49 -9.10
N GLY A 84 -13.88 -6.30 -9.99
CA GLY A 84 -14.59 -7.23 -10.86
C GLY A 84 -15.48 -8.26 -10.15
N LYS A 85 -15.24 -8.56 -8.86
CA LYS A 85 -16.10 -9.46 -8.06
C LYS A 85 -17.42 -8.85 -7.61
N ALA A 86 -17.58 -7.53 -7.72
CA ALA A 86 -18.83 -6.89 -7.31
C ALA A 86 -19.97 -7.37 -8.23
N THR A 87 -21.15 -7.58 -7.65
CA THR A 87 -22.32 -8.15 -8.34
C THR A 87 -22.72 -7.38 -9.60
N THR A 88 -22.45 -6.08 -9.66
CA THR A 88 -22.74 -5.28 -10.86
C THR A 88 -21.78 -5.57 -12.01
N TYR A 89 -20.51 -5.88 -11.72
CA TYR A 89 -19.53 -6.29 -12.72
C TYR A 89 -19.85 -7.70 -13.23
N GLN A 90 -20.10 -8.64 -12.31
CA GLN A 90 -20.45 -10.03 -12.65
C GLN A 90 -21.65 -10.08 -13.59
N LYS A 91 -22.72 -9.30 -13.33
CA LYS A 91 -23.87 -9.22 -14.25
C LYS A 91 -23.51 -8.83 -15.70
N ILE A 92 -22.50 -7.99 -15.91
CA ILE A 92 -22.04 -7.62 -17.25
C ILE A 92 -21.22 -8.76 -17.85
N TYR A 93 -20.35 -9.36 -17.05
CA TYR A 93 -19.47 -10.46 -17.47
C TYR A 93 -20.24 -11.74 -17.78
N ASP A 94 -21.27 -12.07 -17.00
CA ASP A 94 -22.14 -13.22 -17.20
C ASP A 94 -23.04 -13.05 -18.43
N PHE A 95 -23.40 -11.80 -18.76
CA PHE A 95 -24.19 -11.50 -19.97
C PHE A 95 -23.36 -11.66 -21.26
N PHE A 96 -22.06 -11.42 -21.18
CA PHE A 96 -21.09 -11.58 -22.27
C PHE A 96 -20.04 -12.63 -21.88
N ASP A 97 -20.51 -13.80 -21.44
CA ASP A 97 -19.69 -14.86 -20.86
C ASP A 97 -18.66 -15.43 -21.87
N ASP A 98 -19.03 -15.45 -23.15
CA ASP A 98 -18.19 -15.91 -24.26
C ASP A 98 -17.24 -14.83 -24.84
N VAL A 99 -17.24 -13.62 -24.27
CA VAL A 99 -16.37 -12.53 -24.72
C VAL A 99 -15.09 -12.48 -23.88
N PRO A 100 -13.89 -12.44 -24.51
CA PRO A 100 -12.64 -12.32 -23.77
C PRO A 100 -12.58 -10.99 -23.01
N ARG A 101 -11.99 -11.04 -21.80
CA ARG A 101 -11.98 -9.91 -20.85
C ARG A 101 -10.60 -9.60 -20.30
N LEU A 102 -10.27 -8.32 -20.24
CA LEU A 102 -9.01 -7.80 -19.71
C LEU A 102 -9.29 -6.82 -18.57
N GLY A 103 -9.00 -7.22 -17.34
CA GLY A 103 -9.05 -6.35 -16.17
C GLY A 103 -7.68 -5.77 -15.85
N PHE A 104 -7.57 -4.46 -15.77
CA PHE A 104 -6.37 -3.73 -15.41
C PHE A 104 -6.42 -3.28 -13.96
N THR A 105 -5.38 -3.52 -13.16
CA THR A 105 -5.34 -3.07 -11.76
C THR A 105 -3.92 -2.76 -11.31
N ALA A 106 -3.75 -1.79 -10.43
CA ALA A 106 -2.49 -1.59 -9.71
C ALA A 106 -2.17 -2.76 -8.78
N THR A 107 -3.21 -3.33 -8.20
CA THR A 107 -3.12 -4.27 -7.09
C THR A 107 -4.19 -5.34 -7.26
N PRO A 108 -3.84 -6.59 -7.58
CA PRO A 108 -4.74 -7.73 -7.52
C PRO A 108 -4.99 -8.13 -6.06
N TRP A 109 -5.39 -7.17 -5.22
CA TRP A 109 -5.50 -7.33 -3.78
C TRP A 109 -6.92 -7.01 -3.31
N ARG A 110 -7.46 -7.82 -2.40
CA ARG A 110 -8.72 -7.54 -1.70
C ARG A 110 -8.56 -7.73 -0.21
N MET A 111 -9.08 -6.78 0.53
CA MET A 111 -9.11 -6.80 1.99
C MET A 111 -9.78 -8.05 2.60
N SER A 112 -10.71 -8.68 1.87
CA SER A 112 -11.33 -9.95 2.27
C SER A 112 -10.37 -11.14 2.24
N GLY A 113 -9.29 -11.07 1.46
CA GLY A 113 -8.40 -12.19 1.17
C GLY A 113 -8.87 -13.08 0.01
N GLU A 114 -10.01 -12.76 -0.61
CA GLU A 114 -10.48 -13.47 -1.80
C GLU A 114 -9.64 -13.12 -3.03
N GLY A 115 -9.33 -14.15 -3.83
CA GLY A 115 -8.64 -14.00 -5.11
C GLY A 115 -9.57 -13.62 -6.25
N PHE A 116 -9.07 -13.73 -7.47
CA PHE A 116 -9.72 -13.27 -8.71
C PHE A 116 -9.86 -14.34 -9.79
N LYS A 117 -9.48 -15.59 -9.53
CA LYS A 117 -9.56 -16.72 -10.49
C LYS A 117 -10.98 -17.02 -10.97
N ASP A 118 -11.99 -16.63 -10.20
CA ASP A 118 -13.41 -16.72 -10.59
C ASP A 118 -13.85 -15.61 -11.56
N THR A 119 -13.05 -14.56 -11.71
CA THR A 119 -13.33 -13.43 -12.61
C THR A 119 -12.38 -13.38 -13.80
N TYR A 120 -11.11 -13.76 -13.61
CA TYR A 120 -10.08 -13.78 -14.64
C TYR A 120 -9.30 -15.08 -14.55
N GLU A 121 -9.09 -15.73 -15.69
CA GLU A 121 -8.38 -17.02 -15.76
C GLU A 121 -6.93 -16.88 -15.31
N GLU A 122 -6.21 -15.90 -15.87
CA GLU A 122 -4.78 -15.71 -15.65
C GLU A 122 -4.43 -14.28 -15.28
N MET A 123 -3.28 -14.09 -14.64
CA MET A 123 -2.70 -12.78 -14.36
C MET A 123 -1.38 -12.60 -15.13
N VAL A 124 -1.20 -11.42 -15.70
CA VAL A 124 0.07 -10.97 -16.27
C VAL A 124 0.61 -9.84 -15.42
N GLU A 125 1.83 -10.01 -14.91
CA GLU A 125 2.53 -8.98 -14.15
C GLU A 125 3.22 -7.98 -15.07
N GLY A 126 2.97 -6.69 -14.83
CA GLY A 126 3.64 -5.60 -15.49
C GLY A 126 5.05 -5.36 -14.92
N LYS A 127 5.67 -4.28 -15.37
CA LYS A 127 6.96 -3.85 -14.81
C LYS A 127 6.80 -3.39 -13.36
N THR A 128 7.75 -3.76 -12.50
CA THR A 128 7.78 -3.36 -11.08
C THR A 128 8.00 -1.86 -10.94
N VAL A 129 7.63 -1.30 -9.79
CA VAL A 129 7.87 0.12 -9.47
C VAL A 129 9.37 0.44 -9.50
N GLU A 130 10.20 -0.45 -8.96
CA GLU A 130 11.66 -0.33 -9.01
C GLU A 130 12.18 -0.28 -10.45
N TRP A 131 11.69 -1.17 -11.33
CA TRP A 131 12.04 -1.15 -12.75
C TRP A 131 11.64 0.18 -13.40
N LEU A 132 10.42 0.68 -13.12
CA LEU A 132 9.92 1.93 -13.67
C LEU A 132 10.75 3.14 -13.22
N ILE A 133 11.22 3.16 -11.97
CA ILE A 133 12.14 4.21 -11.46
C ILE A 133 13.47 4.12 -12.20
N ASN A 134 14.08 2.93 -12.27
CA ASN A 134 15.39 2.72 -12.91
C ASN A 134 15.40 3.08 -14.40
N HIS A 135 14.25 2.95 -15.07
CA HIS A 135 14.07 3.26 -16.49
C HIS A 135 13.44 4.63 -16.75
N LYS A 136 13.44 5.54 -15.76
CA LYS A 136 12.93 6.91 -15.92
C LYS A 136 11.48 6.96 -16.42
N ARG A 137 10.66 5.99 -16.02
CA ARG A 137 9.20 5.95 -16.23
C ARG A 137 8.43 6.44 -15.00
N LEU A 138 9.04 6.29 -13.82
CA LEU A 138 8.68 6.97 -12.58
C LEU A 138 9.86 7.77 -12.06
N ALA A 139 9.58 8.84 -11.33
CA ALA A 139 10.59 9.58 -10.58
C ALA A 139 11.04 8.77 -9.35
N PRO A 140 12.33 8.85 -8.96
CA PRO A 140 12.75 8.38 -7.64
C PRO A 140 12.04 9.18 -6.54
N TYR A 141 12.04 8.68 -5.31
CA TYR A 141 11.33 9.31 -4.21
C TYR A 141 12.14 9.33 -2.90
N GLN A 142 11.84 10.31 -2.05
CA GLN A 142 12.19 10.37 -0.64
C GLN A 142 10.92 10.17 0.19
N TYR A 143 10.99 9.33 1.22
CA TYR A 143 9.85 8.99 2.06
C TYR A 143 10.14 9.42 3.49
N TYR A 144 9.33 10.31 4.04
CA TYR A 144 9.42 10.83 5.39
C TYR A 144 8.24 10.33 6.22
N SER A 145 8.51 9.75 7.38
CA SER A 145 7.48 9.28 8.30
C SER A 145 8.04 9.27 9.72
N LEU A 146 7.15 9.12 10.70
CA LEU A 146 7.58 8.68 12.02
C LEU A 146 8.28 7.31 11.96
N PRO A 147 9.27 7.09 12.84
CA PRO A 147 9.80 5.75 13.10
C PRO A 147 8.67 4.84 13.60
N SER A 148 8.79 3.53 13.33
CA SER A 148 7.74 2.54 13.63
C SER A 148 7.41 2.51 15.13
N ILE A 149 6.18 2.90 15.51
CA ILE A 149 5.61 2.74 16.87
C ILE A 149 4.61 1.56 16.87
N ASP A 150 4.39 0.91 18.02
CA ASP A 150 3.41 -0.18 18.14
C ASP A 150 1.96 0.32 17.91
N THR A 151 1.38 -0.06 16.76
CA THR A 151 0.02 0.33 16.34
C THR A 151 -1.08 -0.61 16.86
N SER A 152 -0.79 -1.51 17.81
CA SER A 152 -1.71 -2.52 18.34
C SER A 152 -3.04 -1.99 18.90
N LYS A 153 -3.16 -0.68 19.12
CA LYS A 153 -4.33 -0.01 19.72
C LYS A 153 -5.37 0.54 18.71
N LEU A 154 -5.12 0.50 17.40
CA LEU A 154 -6.08 1.02 16.39
C LEU A 154 -7.25 0.02 16.15
N ARG A 155 -8.50 0.46 16.37
CA ARG A 155 -9.72 -0.36 16.19
C ARG A 155 -10.17 -0.41 14.72
N ILE A 156 -10.75 -1.55 14.29
CA ILE A 156 -11.12 -1.85 12.89
C ILE A 156 -12.65 -1.84 12.74
N LYS A 157 -13.19 -1.28 11.64
CA LYS A 157 -14.61 -1.38 11.28
C LYS A 157 -14.76 -1.45 9.75
N ASN A 158 -15.46 -2.47 9.23
CA ASN A 158 -15.62 -2.74 7.79
C ASN A 158 -14.31 -3.00 7.02
N GLY A 159 -13.29 -3.55 7.67
CA GLY A 159 -12.04 -3.98 7.04
C GLY A 159 -10.98 -2.89 6.84
N ASP A 160 -11.38 -1.62 6.65
CA ASP A 160 -10.50 -0.45 6.75
C ASP A 160 -10.68 0.24 8.11
N TYR A 161 -9.97 1.33 8.36
CA TYR A 161 -10.28 2.21 9.49
C TYR A 161 -11.50 3.08 9.12
N SER A 162 -12.56 3.06 9.94
CA SER A 162 -13.68 4.00 9.77
C SER A 162 -13.28 5.41 10.16
N ASN A 163 -13.83 6.44 9.53
CA ASN A 163 -13.55 7.84 9.88
C ASN A 163 -13.73 8.07 11.39
N GLN A 164 -14.81 7.59 11.99
CA GLN A 164 -15.02 7.68 13.44
C GLN A 164 -13.93 6.98 14.27
N SER A 165 -13.47 5.79 13.87
CA SER A 165 -12.37 5.11 14.58
C SER A 165 -11.01 5.77 14.35
N ILE A 166 -10.82 6.43 13.20
CA ILE A 166 -9.65 7.26 12.90
C ILE A 166 -9.69 8.49 13.80
N ASP A 167 -10.82 9.19 13.89
CA ASP A 167 -11.01 10.37 14.74
C ASP A 167 -10.84 10.04 16.23
N GLU A 168 -11.32 8.87 16.68
CA GLU A 168 -11.19 8.40 18.06
C GLU A 168 -9.76 7.95 18.40
N ALA A 169 -9.08 7.26 17.47
CA ALA A 169 -7.74 6.71 17.72
C ALA A 169 -6.62 7.72 17.43
N LEU A 170 -6.84 8.60 16.47
CA LEU A 170 -6.00 9.75 16.12
C LEU A 170 -6.57 11.05 16.69
N GLY A 171 -7.41 11.00 17.73
CA GLY A 171 -7.92 12.21 18.37
C GLY A 171 -6.76 13.14 18.72
N LYS A 172 -6.60 14.21 17.95
CA LYS A 172 -5.45 15.15 17.93
C LYS A 172 -4.09 14.58 17.48
N THR A 173 -4.01 13.33 17.03
CA THR A 173 -2.78 12.60 16.72
C THR A 173 -2.53 12.47 15.22
N ILE A 174 -2.64 13.57 14.47
CA ILE A 174 -1.75 13.71 13.31
C ILE A 174 -0.37 13.88 13.92
N PHE A 175 0.53 12.94 13.63
CA PHE A 175 1.85 12.99 14.23
C PHE A 175 2.67 14.08 13.52
N GLY A 176 3.14 15.06 14.29
CA GLY A 176 3.86 16.21 13.77
C GLY A 176 2.93 17.33 13.27
N ASN A 177 3.50 18.53 13.15
CA ASN A 177 2.83 19.67 12.54
C ASN A 177 2.98 19.56 11.02
N VAL A 178 1.93 19.12 10.32
CA VAL A 178 1.93 18.86 8.86
C VAL A 178 2.48 20.02 8.05
N VAL A 179 2.14 21.25 8.44
CA VAL A 179 2.61 22.45 7.76
C VAL A 179 4.12 22.65 7.96
N GLN A 180 4.63 22.40 9.17
CA GLN A 180 6.07 22.48 9.45
C GLN A 180 6.86 21.39 8.72
N GLU A 181 6.36 20.16 8.68
CA GLU A 181 7.00 19.07 7.94
C GLU A 181 7.03 19.35 6.42
N TYR A 182 5.95 19.92 5.88
CA TYR A 182 5.96 20.44 4.51
C TYR A 182 6.99 21.56 4.32
N LYS A 183 7.07 22.55 5.22
CA LYS A 183 8.06 23.63 5.14
C LYS A 183 9.50 23.10 5.24
N LYS A 184 9.74 22.07 6.03
CA LYS A 184 11.07 21.47 6.23
C LYS A 184 11.53 20.70 4.99
N HIS A 185 10.64 19.88 4.42
CA HIS A 185 11.03 18.91 3.39
C HIS A 185 10.65 19.34 1.96
N ALA A 186 9.68 20.23 1.80
CA ALA A 186 8.95 20.40 0.55
C ALA A 186 8.52 21.86 0.26
N ASN A 187 9.09 22.85 0.96
CA ASN A 187 8.62 24.24 0.88
C ASN A 187 8.57 24.77 -0.57
N GLY A 188 7.44 25.39 -0.94
CA GLY A 188 7.22 25.99 -2.26
C GLY A 188 6.92 25.01 -3.39
N LEU A 189 7.08 23.69 -3.16
CA LEU A 189 6.73 22.64 -4.12
C LEU A 189 5.23 22.36 -4.11
N LYS A 190 4.69 21.95 -5.26
CA LYS A 190 3.27 21.55 -5.35
C LYS A 190 3.03 20.25 -4.59
N ALA A 191 2.00 20.25 -3.75
CA ALA A 191 1.63 19.10 -2.92
C ALA A 191 0.15 18.73 -3.05
N ILE A 192 -0.12 17.44 -3.00
CA ILE A 192 -1.47 16.90 -2.78
C ILE A 192 -1.52 16.30 -1.38
N LEU A 193 -2.47 16.75 -0.56
CA LEU A 193 -2.71 16.23 0.78
C LEU A 193 -3.95 15.34 0.78
N TYR A 194 -3.80 14.12 1.30
CA TYR A 194 -4.87 13.14 1.45
C TYR A 194 -5.31 13.07 2.92
N ALA A 195 -6.47 13.64 3.21
CA ALA A 195 -7.06 13.66 4.54
C ALA A 195 -8.02 12.47 4.76
N HIS A 196 -8.27 12.14 6.03
CA HIS A 196 -9.22 11.09 6.40
C HIS A 196 -10.69 11.55 6.42
N SER A 197 -10.94 12.85 6.58
CA SER A 197 -12.28 13.44 6.64
C SER A 197 -12.30 14.82 5.98
N VAL A 198 -13.48 15.27 5.58
CA VAL A 198 -13.67 16.59 4.93
C VAL A 198 -13.30 17.70 5.90
N GLU A 199 -13.69 17.53 7.17
CA GLU A 199 -13.42 18.44 8.27
C GLU A 199 -11.90 18.59 8.49
N ALA A 200 -11.17 17.48 8.57
CA ALA A 200 -9.71 17.52 8.68
C ALA A 200 -9.05 18.16 7.45
N SER A 201 -9.55 17.84 6.26
CA SER A 201 -9.05 18.42 5.00
C SER A 201 -9.20 19.94 4.97
N LYS A 202 -10.32 20.48 5.46
CA LYS A 202 -10.57 21.92 5.61
C LYS A 202 -9.68 22.54 6.68
N SER A 203 -9.50 21.88 7.83
CA SER A 203 -8.58 22.32 8.90
C SER A 203 -7.16 22.49 8.36
N PHE A 204 -6.64 21.47 7.68
CA PHE A 204 -5.31 21.56 7.07
C PHE A 204 -5.21 22.70 6.07
N ALA A 205 -6.23 22.88 5.21
CA ALA A 205 -6.21 23.98 4.25
C ALA A 205 -6.11 25.34 4.94
N GLN A 206 -6.84 25.53 6.05
CA GLN A 206 -6.74 26.72 6.89
C GLN A 206 -5.36 26.87 7.52
N GLU A 207 -4.80 25.81 8.12
CA GLU A 207 -3.46 25.83 8.74
C GLU A 207 -2.37 26.22 7.73
N PHE A 208 -2.44 25.71 6.50
CA PHE A 208 -1.53 26.11 5.42
C PHE A 208 -1.70 27.59 5.05
N GLN A 209 -2.94 28.07 4.95
CA GLN A 209 -3.24 29.48 4.63
C GLN A 209 -2.73 30.43 5.72
N GLU A 210 -2.98 30.13 7.00
CA GLU A 210 -2.47 30.88 8.15
C GLU A 210 -0.93 30.93 8.16
N ALA A 211 -0.29 29.88 7.65
CA ALA A 211 1.15 29.80 7.49
C ALA A 211 1.70 30.48 6.22
N GLY A 212 0.86 31.18 5.45
CA GLY A 212 1.20 31.93 4.24
C GLY A 212 1.30 31.10 2.95
N ILE A 213 0.79 29.86 2.96
CA ILE A 213 0.89 28.93 1.82
C ILE A 213 -0.46 28.84 1.13
N GLN A 214 -0.48 29.07 -0.19
CA GLN A 214 -1.68 28.98 -1.01
C GLN A 214 -2.19 27.53 -1.02
N CYS A 215 -3.28 27.28 -0.29
CA CYS A 215 -3.86 25.97 -0.10
C CYS A 215 -5.37 26.01 -0.24
N VAL A 216 -5.96 24.96 -0.82
CA VAL A 216 -7.42 24.80 -0.92
C VAL A 216 -7.84 23.38 -0.59
N HIS A 217 -9.10 23.22 -0.18
CA HIS A 217 -9.76 21.94 -0.02
C HIS A 217 -10.68 21.65 -1.21
N VAL A 218 -10.69 20.41 -1.69
CA VAL A 218 -11.64 19.92 -2.71
C VAL A 218 -12.17 18.53 -2.34
N ASP A 219 -13.48 18.34 -2.45
CA ASP A 219 -14.17 17.07 -2.19
C ASP A 219 -15.24 16.75 -3.25
N ALA A 220 -15.89 15.59 -3.11
CA ALA A 220 -16.92 15.14 -4.05
C ALA A 220 -18.16 16.05 -4.15
N LYS A 221 -18.36 16.97 -3.18
CA LYS A 221 -19.45 17.94 -3.17
C LYS A 221 -19.05 19.27 -3.81
N THR A 222 -17.76 19.51 -4.09
CA THR A 222 -17.32 20.69 -4.82
C THR A 222 -17.96 20.74 -6.21
N PRO A 223 -18.72 21.80 -6.56
CA PRO A 223 -19.35 21.95 -7.86
C PRO A 223 -18.34 21.80 -9.02
N LYS A 224 -18.76 21.18 -10.14
CA LYS A 224 -17.86 20.88 -11.26
C LYS A 224 -17.08 22.09 -11.77
N ILE A 225 -17.75 23.23 -11.98
CA ILE A 225 -17.14 24.46 -12.51
C ILE A 225 -16.06 24.98 -11.56
N GLU A 226 -16.36 24.99 -10.25
CA GLU A 226 -15.41 25.40 -9.22
C GLU A 226 -14.23 24.43 -9.13
N ARG A 227 -14.51 23.12 -9.11
CA ARG A 227 -13.49 22.06 -9.11
C ARG A 227 -12.54 22.21 -10.30
N ASP A 228 -13.07 22.40 -11.51
CA ASP A 228 -12.28 22.53 -12.73
C ASP A 228 -11.37 23.77 -12.67
N LYS A 229 -11.86 24.89 -12.12
CA LYS A 229 -11.06 26.10 -11.88
C LYS A 229 -9.94 25.85 -10.86
N LEU A 230 -10.25 25.26 -9.69
CA LEU A 230 -9.25 24.97 -8.66
C LEU A 230 -8.17 23.99 -9.16
N MET A 231 -8.57 22.99 -9.95
CA MET A 231 -7.62 22.08 -10.59
C MET A 231 -6.71 22.82 -11.57
N GLN A 232 -7.24 23.78 -12.33
CA GLN A 232 -6.45 24.60 -13.23
C GLN A 232 -5.49 25.53 -12.47
N ASP A 233 -5.96 26.18 -11.42
CA ASP A 233 -5.14 27.04 -10.54
C ASP A 233 -3.99 26.25 -9.88
N PHE A 234 -4.22 24.98 -9.54
CA PHE A 234 -3.17 24.07 -9.08
C PHE A 234 -2.17 23.71 -10.18
N ARG A 235 -2.64 23.38 -11.41
CA ARG A 235 -1.76 23.13 -12.57
C ARG A 235 -0.90 24.34 -12.93
N GLU A 236 -1.43 25.54 -12.80
CA GLU A 236 -0.69 26.79 -13.05
C GLU A 236 0.17 27.22 -11.86
N GLY A 237 0.01 26.58 -10.70
CA GLY A 237 0.81 26.84 -9.51
C GLY A 237 0.39 28.07 -8.70
N ARG A 238 -0.78 28.65 -9.02
CA ARG A 238 -1.47 29.62 -8.16
C ARG A 238 -1.82 29.01 -6.80
N ILE A 239 -2.18 27.73 -6.81
CA ILE A 239 -2.35 26.91 -5.60
C ILE A 239 -1.11 26.03 -5.43
N LYS A 240 -0.54 26.02 -4.23
CA LYS A 240 0.63 25.20 -3.88
C LYS A 240 0.24 23.88 -3.23
N VAL A 241 -0.79 23.87 -2.41
CA VAL A 241 -1.25 22.66 -1.71
C VAL A 241 -2.72 22.39 -2.00
N LEU A 242 -3.04 21.16 -2.39
CA LEU A 242 -4.39 20.73 -2.70
C LEU A 242 -4.81 19.63 -1.71
N CYS A 243 -5.60 20.01 -0.70
CA CYS A 243 -6.17 19.10 0.29
C CYS A 243 -7.40 18.41 -0.29
N ASN A 244 -7.50 17.09 -0.15
CA ASN A 244 -8.64 16.34 -0.67
C ASN A 244 -9.06 15.15 0.20
N VAL A 245 -10.28 14.68 -0.05
CA VAL A 245 -10.84 13.44 0.48
C VAL A 245 -11.51 12.68 -0.65
N ASP A 246 -11.00 11.49 -0.97
CA ASP A 246 -11.59 10.55 -1.96
C ASP A 246 -11.85 11.10 -3.38
N LEU A 247 -11.33 12.30 -3.68
CA LEU A 247 -11.49 12.98 -4.96
C LEU A 247 -10.30 12.70 -5.90
N ILE A 248 -9.08 12.83 -5.37
CA ILE A 248 -7.83 12.72 -6.15
C ILE A 248 -7.22 11.32 -5.99
N SER A 249 -8.06 10.30 -5.84
CA SER A 249 -7.62 8.90 -5.87
C SER A 249 -7.42 8.42 -7.31
N GLU A 250 -8.22 8.89 -8.28
CA GLU A 250 -8.19 8.37 -9.66
C GLU A 250 -8.47 9.46 -10.71
N GLY A 251 -7.61 9.57 -11.72
CA GLY A 251 -7.81 10.40 -12.91
C GLY A 251 -7.27 11.84 -12.93
N PHE A 252 -6.79 12.37 -11.81
CA PHE A 252 -6.05 13.63 -11.79
C PHE A 252 -4.57 13.41 -12.10
N ASP A 253 -4.12 13.93 -13.25
CA ASP A 253 -2.72 13.89 -13.67
C ASP A 253 -2.11 15.30 -13.64
N VAL A 254 -1.11 15.46 -12.78
CA VAL A 254 -0.34 16.70 -12.60
C VAL A 254 1.11 16.28 -12.46
N PRO A 255 1.82 16.04 -13.58
CA PRO A 255 3.18 15.49 -13.56
C PRO A 255 4.20 16.35 -12.80
N ASP A 256 3.93 17.65 -12.64
CA ASP A 256 4.73 18.61 -11.88
C ASP A 256 4.40 18.65 -10.39
N CYS A 257 3.44 17.85 -9.92
CA CYS A 257 3.21 17.63 -8.49
C CYS A 257 4.35 16.78 -7.91
N THR A 258 5.17 17.40 -7.06
CA THR A 258 6.38 16.77 -6.51
C THR A 258 6.14 16.14 -5.14
N VAL A 259 5.08 16.54 -4.44
CA VAL A 259 4.87 16.16 -3.03
C VAL A 259 3.53 15.46 -2.83
N THR A 260 3.54 14.36 -2.09
CA THR A 260 2.34 13.71 -1.55
C THR A 260 2.39 13.81 -0.03
N ILE A 261 1.30 14.26 0.60
CA ILE A 261 1.14 14.30 2.05
C ILE A 261 0.03 13.33 2.44
N LEU A 262 0.36 12.29 3.21
CA LEU A 262 -0.58 11.29 3.70
C LEU A 262 -0.98 11.63 5.14
N CYS A 263 -2.24 11.98 5.34
CA CYS A 263 -2.88 12.25 6.63
C CYS A 263 -4.08 11.32 6.87
N ARG A 264 -4.12 10.20 6.12
CA ARG A 264 -5.15 9.16 6.20
C ARG A 264 -4.48 7.80 6.39
N PRO A 265 -4.62 7.17 7.57
CA PRO A 265 -4.22 5.79 7.72
C PRO A 265 -5.14 4.91 6.86
N THR A 266 -4.58 3.89 6.23
CA THR A 266 -5.36 2.93 5.45
C THR A 266 -4.81 1.52 5.58
N LYS A 267 -5.70 0.53 5.58
CA LYS A 267 -5.34 -0.89 5.38
C LYS A 267 -5.43 -1.32 3.91
N SER A 268 -5.87 -0.44 3.02
CA SER A 268 -5.97 -0.72 1.60
C SER A 268 -4.64 -0.46 0.91
N LEU A 269 -3.98 -1.53 0.47
CA LEU A 269 -2.78 -1.44 -0.37
C LEU A 269 -3.06 -0.67 -1.67
N VAL A 270 -4.26 -0.87 -2.23
CA VAL A 270 -4.72 -0.17 -3.45
C VAL A 270 -4.67 1.34 -3.25
N LEU A 271 -5.29 1.82 -2.16
CA LEU A 271 -5.39 3.23 -1.85
C LEU A 271 -4.01 3.82 -1.53
N PHE A 272 -3.22 3.11 -0.75
CA PHE A 272 -1.85 3.52 -0.42
C PHE A 272 -1.00 3.75 -1.67
N LEU A 273 -0.97 2.79 -2.60
CA LEU A 273 -0.18 2.94 -3.84
C LEU A 273 -0.73 4.05 -4.74
N GLN A 274 -2.06 4.14 -4.91
CA GLN A 274 -2.68 5.20 -5.72
C GLN A 274 -2.37 6.61 -5.20
N GLN A 275 -2.30 6.79 -3.87
CA GLN A 275 -2.00 8.08 -3.23
C GLN A 275 -0.50 8.36 -3.19
N SER A 276 0.29 7.46 -2.60
CA SER A 276 1.73 7.65 -2.39
C SER A 276 2.49 7.85 -3.71
N MET A 277 2.12 7.12 -4.76
CA MET A 277 2.80 7.18 -6.05
C MET A 277 2.35 8.34 -6.94
N ARG A 278 1.37 9.16 -6.51
CA ARG A 278 0.87 10.28 -7.33
C ARG A 278 1.98 11.27 -7.69
N SER A 279 2.83 11.60 -6.72
CA SER A 279 3.98 12.51 -6.91
C SER A 279 5.13 11.88 -7.70
N MET A 280 5.11 10.55 -7.92
CA MET A 280 6.18 9.81 -8.61
C MET A 280 6.08 9.86 -10.14
N ARG A 281 5.15 10.64 -10.71
CA ARG A 281 5.12 10.89 -12.16
C ARG A 281 6.45 11.48 -12.61
N TYR A 282 7.03 10.89 -13.66
CA TYR A 282 8.37 11.23 -14.11
C TYR A 282 8.42 12.65 -14.70
N GLN A 283 9.42 13.40 -14.28
CA GLN A 283 9.93 14.57 -14.99
C GLN A 283 11.47 14.56 -14.89
N PRO A 284 12.18 15.14 -15.87
CA PRO A 284 13.62 15.28 -15.79
C PRO A 284 14.04 15.95 -14.47
N LYS A 285 15.02 15.35 -13.78
CA LYS A 285 15.59 15.84 -12.51
C LYS A 285 14.63 15.92 -11.31
N LYS A 286 13.40 15.41 -11.43
CA LYS A 286 12.44 15.38 -10.34
C LYS A 286 12.71 14.21 -9.39
N THR A 287 12.70 14.50 -8.09
CA THR A 287 12.60 13.50 -7.02
C THR A 287 11.30 13.77 -6.27
N ALA A 288 10.43 12.77 -6.19
CA ALA A 288 9.18 12.87 -5.46
C ALA A 288 9.45 12.90 -3.94
N ILE A 289 8.59 13.58 -3.19
CA ILE A 289 8.64 13.63 -1.73
C ILE A 289 7.32 13.11 -1.21
N ILE A 290 7.38 12.10 -0.33
CA ILE A 290 6.21 11.50 0.29
C ILE A 290 6.33 11.74 1.80
N ILE A 291 5.38 12.48 2.35
CA ILE A 291 5.30 12.83 3.78
C ILE A 291 4.14 12.03 4.38
N ASP A 292 4.46 11.00 5.15
CA ASP A 292 3.51 10.07 5.76
C ASP A 292 3.36 10.33 7.25
N ASN A 293 2.35 11.11 7.62
CA ASN A 293 2.08 11.51 9.01
C ASN A 293 1.31 10.43 9.80
N VAL A 294 1.07 9.27 9.19
CA VAL A 294 0.15 8.24 9.71
C VAL A 294 0.74 6.83 9.65
N MET A 295 2.04 6.72 9.34
CA MET A 295 2.80 5.46 9.35
C MET A 295 2.21 4.38 8.44
N ASN A 296 1.63 4.75 7.29
CA ASN A 296 1.14 3.79 6.31
C ASN A 296 2.24 2.82 5.85
N TRP A 297 3.49 3.26 5.83
CA TRP A 297 4.64 2.41 5.48
C TRP A 297 4.81 1.20 6.42
N CYS A 298 4.36 1.30 7.68
CA CYS A 298 4.43 0.18 8.62
C CYS A 298 3.51 -0.97 8.25
N ILE A 299 2.44 -0.69 7.49
CA ILE A 299 1.47 -1.68 7.03
C ILE A 299 1.83 -2.18 5.63
N HIS A 300 2.17 -1.25 4.73
CA HIS A 300 2.28 -1.54 3.29
C HIS A 300 3.73 -1.64 2.79
N GLY A 301 4.70 -1.22 3.59
CA GLY A 301 6.04 -0.93 3.12
C GLY A 301 6.09 0.40 2.35
N LEU A 302 7.17 0.60 1.61
CA LEU A 302 7.37 1.74 0.71
C LEU A 302 6.72 1.50 -0.67
N PRO A 303 6.55 2.54 -1.51
CA PRO A 303 5.90 2.42 -2.82
C PRO A 303 6.50 1.36 -3.77
N ASP A 304 7.78 1.06 -3.65
CA ASP A 304 8.49 0.04 -4.45
C ASP A 304 8.74 -1.27 -3.70
N THR A 305 8.04 -1.48 -2.59
CA THR A 305 8.10 -2.76 -1.87
C THR A 305 7.58 -3.88 -2.76
N PRO A 306 8.35 -4.97 -2.95
CA PRO A 306 7.88 -6.12 -3.72
C PRO A 306 6.67 -6.78 -3.03
N HIS A 307 5.64 -7.09 -3.81
CA HIS A 307 4.48 -7.84 -3.35
C HIS A 307 4.36 -9.15 -4.14
N ASP A 308 3.87 -10.19 -3.49
CA ASP A 308 3.53 -11.45 -4.13
C ASP A 308 2.15 -11.32 -4.81
N TRP A 309 2.15 -10.72 -6.00
CA TRP A 309 0.93 -10.45 -6.74
C TRP A 309 0.19 -11.73 -7.12
N GLN A 310 0.93 -12.80 -7.41
CA GLN A 310 0.36 -14.11 -7.72
C GLN A 310 -0.43 -14.67 -6.53
N SER A 311 0.14 -14.63 -5.32
CA SER A 311 -0.59 -15.06 -4.12
C SER A 311 -1.86 -14.22 -3.87
N TYR A 312 -1.84 -12.91 -4.14
CA TYR A 312 -3.03 -12.08 -4.00
C TYR A 312 -4.08 -12.38 -5.08
N PHE A 313 -3.64 -12.68 -6.30
CA PHE A 313 -4.49 -13.08 -7.41
C PHE A 313 -5.20 -14.42 -7.15
N GLU A 314 -4.48 -15.41 -6.63
CA GLU A 314 -5.04 -16.72 -6.25
C GLU A 314 -5.97 -16.61 -5.04
N GLY A 315 -5.67 -15.70 -4.11
CA GLY A 315 -6.44 -15.51 -2.88
C GLY A 315 -6.03 -16.45 -1.75
N GLY A 316 -6.78 -16.45 -0.66
CA GLY A 316 -6.53 -17.32 0.51
C GLY A 316 -5.32 -16.91 1.35
N TRP A 317 -4.63 -15.82 0.99
CA TRP A 317 -3.50 -15.26 1.74
C TRP A 317 -3.89 -14.78 3.14
N LYS A 318 -5.18 -14.47 3.36
CA LYS A 318 -5.74 -14.14 4.67
C LYS A 318 -6.27 -15.42 5.35
N LYS A 319 -5.43 -16.11 6.12
CA LYS A 319 -5.87 -17.27 6.92
C LYS A 319 -6.91 -16.83 7.97
N LYS A 320 -7.97 -17.62 8.18
CA LYS A 320 -8.83 -17.52 9.38
C LYS A 320 -7.90 -17.63 10.60
N GLY A 321 -7.96 -16.64 11.50
CA GLY A 321 -7.09 -16.59 12.67
C GLY A 321 -7.13 -17.92 13.42
N GLN A 322 -5.97 -18.55 13.61
CA GLN A 322 -5.84 -19.65 14.56
C GLN A 322 -6.10 -19.09 15.97
N LYS A 323 -6.87 -19.85 16.76
CA LYS A 323 -7.20 -19.57 18.16
C LYS A 323 -5.95 -19.20 18.96
N ASN A 324 -6.07 -18.15 19.77
CA ASN A 324 -5.25 -17.75 20.91
C ASN A 324 -3.81 -18.30 20.92
N ILE A 325 -2.94 -17.69 20.11
CA ILE A 325 -1.52 -17.62 20.49
C ILE A 325 -1.47 -16.71 21.72
N VAL A 326 -0.98 -17.22 22.84
CA VAL A 326 -0.70 -16.39 24.03
C VAL A 326 0.31 -15.34 23.61
N GLN A 327 -0.16 -14.11 23.39
CA GLN A 327 0.70 -12.99 23.03
C GLN A 327 1.49 -12.59 24.28
N ALA A 328 2.82 -12.55 24.13
CA ALA A 328 3.74 -12.21 25.20
C ALA A 328 4.57 -10.98 24.82
N LYS A 329 4.90 -10.17 25.82
CA LYS A 329 5.81 -9.03 25.74
C LYS A 329 7.09 -9.33 26.51
N GLN A 330 8.20 -8.77 26.07
CA GLN A 330 9.49 -8.86 26.76
C GLN A 330 9.63 -7.68 27.72
N CYS A 331 10.10 -7.92 28.94
CA CYS A 331 10.51 -6.86 29.86
C CYS A 331 11.76 -6.17 29.30
N PRO A 332 11.74 -4.84 29.12
CA PRO A 332 12.87 -4.12 28.53
C PRO A 332 14.12 -4.07 29.42
N GLU A 333 13.97 -4.25 30.74
CA GLU A 333 15.11 -4.25 31.66
C GLU A 333 15.74 -5.63 31.81
N CYS A 334 14.94 -6.65 32.12
CA CYS A 334 15.46 -7.98 32.46
C CYS A 334 15.26 -9.02 31.36
N SER A 335 14.60 -8.67 30.26
CA SER A 335 14.28 -9.58 29.13
C SER A 335 13.35 -10.76 29.45
N ALA A 336 12.74 -10.80 30.64
CA ALA A 336 11.73 -11.81 30.98
C ALA A 336 10.48 -11.66 30.09
N MET A 337 9.88 -12.77 29.68
CA MET A 337 8.68 -12.80 28.84
C MET A 337 7.42 -12.83 29.71
N TRP A 338 6.44 -11.98 29.41
CA TRP A 338 5.20 -11.82 30.17
C TRP A 338 3.97 -11.84 29.26
N PRO A 339 2.81 -12.31 29.71
CA PRO A 339 1.54 -12.09 29.01
C PRO A 339 1.28 -10.59 28.79
N LEU A 340 0.68 -10.21 27.66
CA LEU A 340 0.36 -8.80 27.37
C LEU A 340 -0.36 -8.03 28.50
N PRO A 341 -1.34 -8.61 29.23
CA PRO A 341 -2.06 -7.90 30.30
C PRO A 341 -1.21 -7.54 31.53
N GLN A 342 -0.01 -8.12 31.66
CA GLN A 342 0.83 -7.95 32.83
C GLN A 342 1.23 -6.49 33.03
N LYS A 343 0.85 -5.85 34.14
CA LYS A 343 1.16 -4.42 34.37
C LYS A 343 2.54 -4.17 34.98
N ILE A 344 3.07 -5.14 35.72
CA ILE A 344 4.36 -5.04 36.40
C ILE A 344 5.17 -6.29 36.08
N CYS A 345 6.45 -6.14 35.74
CA CYS A 345 7.35 -7.28 35.62
C CYS A 345 7.55 -7.90 37.00
N ASN A 346 7.02 -9.09 37.26
CA ASN A 346 7.17 -9.71 38.58
C ASN A 346 8.62 -10.19 38.85
N PHE A 347 9.51 -10.09 37.86
CA PHE A 347 10.92 -10.44 38.02
C PHE A 347 11.77 -9.26 38.50
N CYS A 348 11.62 -8.08 37.90
CA CYS A 348 12.46 -6.90 38.24
C CYS A 348 11.69 -5.68 38.72
N GLY A 349 10.36 -5.75 38.83
CA GLY A 349 9.53 -4.63 39.27
C GLY A 349 9.24 -3.57 38.21
N TYR A 350 9.73 -3.72 36.98
CA TYR A 350 9.48 -2.78 35.88
C TYR A 350 7.98 -2.60 35.62
N ASP A 351 7.46 -1.37 35.76
CA ASP A 351 6.05 -1.03 35.53
C ASP A 351 5.78 -0.74 34.04
N PHE A 352 5.07 -1.66 33.38
CA PHE A 352 4.66 -1.52 31.99
C PHE A 352 3.65 -0.37 31.79
N GLY A 353 2.91 0.04 32.82
CA GLY A 353 1.89 1.09 32.78
C GLY A 353 2.43 2.52 32.85
N ILE A 354 3.63 2.75 33.40
CA ILE A 354 4.28 4.08 33.43
C ILE A 354 4.87 4.43 32.05
N ALA A 355 5.43 3.45 31.34
CA ALA A 355 5.88 3.62 29.95
C ALA A 355 4.71 3.99 29.02
N GLU A 356 3.57 3.30 29.15
CA GLU A 356 2.36 3.58 28.37
C GLU A 356 1.72 4.95 28.65
N LYS A 357 1.95 5.53 29.85
CA LYS A 357 1.52 6.90 30.19
C LYS A 357 2.46 7.96 29.63
N ARG A 358 3.77 7.70 29.56
CA ARG A 358 4.75 8.61 28.94
C ARG A 358 4.57 8.71 27.43
N GLU A 359 4.18 7.62 26.77
CA GLU A 359 3.88 7.57 25.33
C GLU A 359 2.64 8.37 24.91
N LYS A 360 1.78 8.75 25.87
CA LYS A 360 0.57 9.58 25.64
C LYS A 360 0.83 11.09 25.70
N LEU A 361 1.99 11.54 26.17
CA LEU A 361 2.37 12.95 26.06
C LEU A 361 2.87 13.21 24.65
N ARG A 362 2.23 14.16 23.94
CA ARG A 362 2.64 14.77 22.67
C ARG A 362 4.08 14.41 22.28
N LEU A 363 4.20 13.44 21.39
CA LEU A 363 5.42 13.27 20.62
C LEU A 363 5.41 14.35 19.54
N GLU A 364 6.00 15.50 19.85
CA GLU A 364 6.63 16.36 18.83
C GLU A 364 7.82 15.59 18.25
N VAL A 365 7.54 14.47 17.58
CA VAL A 365 8.55 13.68 16.90
C VAL A 365 8.58 14.18 15.47
N GLU A 366 9.70 14.77 15.12
CA GLU A 366 10.00 15.13 13.74
C GLU A 366 10.00 13.88 12.86
N LEU A 367 9.56 14.03 11.62
CA LEU A 367 9.64 12.94 10.65
C LEU A 367 11.10 12.65 10.31
N GLU A 368 11.42 11.37 10.15
CA GLU A 368 12.72 10.93 9.63
C GLU A 368 12.56 10.36 8.23
N GLN A 369 13.65 10.38 7.46
CA GLN A 369 13.66 9.71 6.17
C GLN A 369 13.70 8.20 6.39
N ILE A 370 12.71 7.49 5.85
CA ILE A 370 12.63 6.03 5.92
C ILE A 370 13.55 5.43 4.86
N GLU A 371 14.61 4.77 5.32
CA GLU A 371 15.57 4.09 4.46
C GLU A 371 15.01 2.75 3.96
N LYS A 372 15.14 2.50 2.66
CA LYS A 372 14.69 1.24 2.03
C LYS A 372 15.29 0.01 2.71
N GLU A 373 16.54 0.07 3.14
CA GLU A 373 17.21 -1.05 3.80
C GLU A 373 16.58 -1.39 5.15
N LYS A 374 16.21 -0.37 5.95
CA LYS A 374 15.48 -0.57 7.21
C LYS A 374 14.13 -1.25 6.97
N VAL A 375 13.42 -0.87 5.91
CA VAL A 375 12.12 -1.48 5.57
C VAL A 375 12.28 -2.92 5.10
N LYS A 376 13.26 -3.20 4.23
CA LYS A 376 13.58 -4.58 3.80
C LYS A 376 13.90 -5.47 5.01
N LEU A 377 14.72 -4.98 5.93
CA LEU A 377 15.05 -5.68 7.18
C LEU A 377 13.81 -5.93 8.05
N LYS A 378 12.93 -4.93 8.21
CA LYS A 378 11.69 -5.07 8.97
C LYS A 378 10.78 -6.15 8.36
N LEU A 379 10.47 -6.03 7.07
CA LEU A 379 9.61 -6.99 6.36
C LEU A 379 10.16 -8.42 6.40
N LEU A 380 11.48 -8.57 6.21
CA LEU A 380 12.14 -9.86 6.31
C LEU A 380 12.06 -10.44 7.73
N SER A 381 12.14 -9.60 8.76
CA SER A 381 12.05 -10.05 10.17
C SER A 381 10.66 -10.58 10.55
N GLU A 382 9.61 -10.07 9.90
CA GLU A 382 8.22 -10.46 10.12
C GLU A 382 7.80 -11.72 9.34
N LYS A 383 8.59 -12.13 8.33
CA LYS A 383 8.32 -13.36 7.59
C LYS A 383 8.39 -14.57 8.52
N LYS A 384 7.52 -15.55 8.25
CA LYS A 384 7.58 -16.86 8.89
C LYS A 384 8.74 -17.65 8.30
N PHE A 385 9.37 -18.45 9.15
CA PHE A 385 10.28 -19.47 8.67
C PHE A 385 9.51 -20.48 7.78
N SER A 386 10.22 -21.02 6.79
CA SER A 386 9.74 -21.93 5.74
C SER A 386 10.57 -23.21 5.74
N SER A 387 10.40 -24.06 4.72
CA SER A 387 11.27 -25.23 4.51
C SER A 387 12.68 -24.87 4.02
N ASP A 388 12.88 -23.65 3.48
CA ASP A 388 14.16 -23.21 2.95
C ASP A 388 15.09 -22.68 4.05
N LEU A 389 16.19 -23.39 4.31
CA LEU A 389 17.18 -23.06 5.32
C LEU A 389 17.89 -21.72 5.07
N ARG A 390 18.23 -21.39 3.81
CA ARG A 390 18.89 -20.12 3.46
C ARG A 390 17.96 -18.95 3.74
N LYS A 391 16.71 -19.06 3.31
CA LYS A 391 15.67 -18.06 3.60
C LYS A 391 15.41 -17.92 5.10
N ASN A 392 15.43 -19.03 5.84
CA ASN A 392 15.30 -18.99 7.29
C ASN A 392 16.49 -18.30 7.96
N TRP A 393 17.71 -18.49 7.46
CA TRP A 393 18.87 -17.80 7.98
C TRP A 393 18.77 -16.28 7.78
N GLU A 394 18.37 -15.84 6.58
CA GLU A 394 18.12 -14.43 6.28
C GLU A 394 17.07 -13.82 7.24
N ILE A 395 15.95 -14.52 7.46
CA ILE A 395 14.90 -14.11 8.41
C ILE A 395 15.47 -14.00 9.83
N ALA A 396 16.30 -14.96 10.25
CA ALA A 396 16.89 -14.98 11.58
C ALA A 396 17.86 -13.81 11.79
N GLN A 397 18.68 -13.49 10.78
CA GLN A 397 19.54 -12.31 10.74
C GLN A 397 18.74 -11.01 10.82
N ALA A 398 17.66 -10.90 10.04
CA ALA A 398 16.77 -9.74 10.09
C ALA A 398 16.13 -9.56 11.46
N ARG A 399 15.59 -10.63 12.07
CA ARG A 399 15.04 -10.61 13.43
C ARG A 399 16.07 -10.25 14.49
N ALA A 400 17.33 -10.63 14.31
CA ALA A 400 18.43 -10.25 15.21
C ALA A 400 18.78 -8.77 15.09
N LYS A 401 18.74 -8.20 13.87
CA LYS A 401 18.96 -6.77 13.66
C LYS A 401 17.80 -5.92 14.21
N VAL A 402 16.56 -6.36 14.05
CA VAL A 402 15.36 -5.61 14.47
C VAL A 402 15.07 -5.78 15.97
N ASN A 403 15.01 -7.02 16.47
CA ASN A 403 14.58 -7.34 17.84
C ASN A 403 15.76 -7.70 18.76
N LYS A 404 17.00 -7.42 18.35
CA LYS A 404 18.25 -7.83 19.03
C LYS A 404 18.37 -9.37 19.17
N GLY A 405 19.50 -9.82 19.72
CA GLY A 405 19.77 -11.23 20.00
C GLY A 405 20.58 -11.95 18.91
N ASN A 406 20.87 -13.23 19.14
CA ASN A 406 21.74 -14.01 18.25
C ASN A 406 20.91 -14.69 17.14
N PRO A 407 21.24 -14.49 15.85
CA PRO A 407 20.49 -15.08 14.74
C PRO A 407 20.57 -16.61 14.70
N LEU A 408 21.69 -17.22 15.10
CA LEU A 408 21.83 -18.67 15.18
C LEU A 408 20.86 -19.25 16.21
N MET A 409 20.70 -18.58 17.36
CA MET A 409 19.73 -18.99 18.38
C MET A 409 18.28 -18.89 17.88
N LYS A 410 17.94 -17.82 17.16
CA LYS A 410 16.59 -17.65 16.59
C LYS A 410 16.27 -18.71 15.55
N LEU A 411 17.27 -19.08 14.74
CA LEU A 411 17.16 -20.16 13.75
C LEU A 411 16.95 -21.49 14.47
N LEU A 412 17.89 -21.90 15.32
CA LEU A 412 17.87 -23.21 15.99
C LEU A 412 16.64 -23.38 16.91
N TYR A 413 16.17 -22.31 17.57
CA TYR A 413 14.94 -22.35 18.36
C TYR A 413 13.71 -22.77 17.52
N PHE A 414 13.64 -22.32 16.27
CA PHE A 414 12.56 -22.73 15.38
C PHE A 414 12.69 -24.21 15.00
N TYR A 415 13.88 -24.63 14.56
CA TYR A 415 14.14 -26.02 14.18
C TYR A 415 13.94 -27.00 15.34
N ALA A 416 14.20 -26.58 16.59
CA ALA A 416 13.93 -27.37 17.79
C ALA A 416 12.43 -27.62 18.01
N LYS A 417 11.56 -26.68 17.63
CA LYS A 417 10.12 -26.72 17.87
C LYS A 417 9.29 -27.20 16.69
N SER A 418 9.89 -27.27 15.51
CA SER A 418 9.26 -27.76 14.29
C SER A 418 9.70 -29.19 14.04
N ASP A 419 8.80 -30.09 13.62
CA ASP A 419 9.11 -31.48 13.22
C ASP A 419 10.11 -31.60 12.03
N TRP A 420 10.71 -30.50 11.59
CA TRP A 420 11.74 -30.45 10.54
C TRP A 420 13.12 -30.76 11.12
N ALA A 421 13.34 -32.04 11.43
CA ALA A 421 14.63 -32.61 11.83
C ALA A 421 15.64 -32.76 10.66
N SER A 422 15.44 -32.10 9.53
CA SER A 422 16.08 -32.47 8.25
C SER A 422 17.35 -31.68 7.88
N ALA A 423 17.69 -30.60 8.58
CA ALA A 423 18.92 -29.86 8.30
C ALA A 423 20.09 -30.45 9.11
N THR A 424 21.06 -31.04 8.41
CA THR A 424 22.30 -31.55 8.98
C THR A 424 23.14 -30.43 9.58
N LEU A 425 24.04 -30.77 10.52
CA LEU A 425 24.99 -29.81 11.08
C LEU A 425 25.83 -29.13 9.99
N GLU A 426 26.20 -29.88 8.95
CA GLU A 426 26.98 -29.42 7.80
C GLU A 426 26.21 -28.39 6.97
N GLU A 427 24.93 -28.66 6.65
CA GLU A 427 24.10 -27.70 5.92
C GLU A 427 23.89 -26.39 6.69
N ILE A 428 23.70 -26.48 8.01
CA ILE A 428 23.59 -25.29 8.87
C ILE A 428 24.92 -24.54 8.89
N ALA A 429 26.05 -25.24 9.01
CA ALA A 429 27.37 -24.61 8.99
C ALA A 429 27.65 -23.87 7.67
N GLU A 430 27.32 -24.51 6.53
CA GLU A 430 27.48 -23.93 5.20
C GLU A 430 26.63 -22.66 5.03
N VAL A 431 25.34 -22.73 5.36
CA VAL A 431 24.41 -21.60 5.18
C VAL A 431 24.72 -20.44 6.14
N THR A 432 25.07 -20.75 7.39
CA THR A 432 25.24 -19.73 8.43
C THR A 432 26.66 -19.18 8.54
N GLY A 433 27.64 -19.87 7.95
CA GLY A 433 29.07 -19.61 8.13
C GLY A 433 29.56 -19.83 9.57
N LYS A 434 28.83 -20.64 10.36
CA LYS A 434 29.17 -20.96 11.76
C LYS A 434 29.88 -22.31 11.84
N THR A 435 30.78 -22.44 12.80
CA THR A 435 31.48 -23.73 13.00
C THR A 435 30.56 -24.75 13.65
N ASN A 436 30.80 -26.04 13.40
CA ASN A 436 30.05 -27.13 14.05
C ASN A 436 30.05 -26.99 15.58
N TYR A 437 31.17 -26.58 16.18
CA TYR A 437 31.26 -26.30 17.61
C TYR A 437 30.28 -25.22 18.08
N GLN A 438 30.15 -24.10 17.34
CA GLN A 438 29.22 -23.02 17.67
C GLN A 438 27.76 -23.49 17.59
N ILE A 439 27.44 -24.32 16.60
CA ILE A 439 26.09 -24.85 16.38
C ILE A 439 25.73 -25.85 17.48
N ILE A 440 26.63 -26.80 17.80
CA ILE A 440 26.44 -27.78 18.87
C ILE A 440 26.25 -27.07 20.22
N LYS A 441 27.14 -26.12 20.55
CA LYS A 441 27.02 -25.36 21.80
C LYS A 441 25.68 -24.60 21.92
N ALA A 442 25.18 -24.05 20.82
CA ALA A 442 23.88 -23.38 20.78
C ALA A 442 22.72 -24.37 20.95
N LYS A 443 22.82 -25.56 20.37
CA LYS A 443 21.84 -26.65 20.52
C LYS A 443 21.81 -27.19 21.95
N ASP A 444 22.97 -27.47 22.54
CA ASP A 444 23.09 -27.94 23.94
C ASP A 444 22.49 -26.92 24.91
N TRP A 445 22.70 -25.63 24.66
CA TRP A 445 22.08 -24.57 25.45
C TRP A 445 20.55 -24.60 25.34
N LEU A 446 19.97 -24.81 24.14
CA LEU A 446 18.52 -24.92 23.96
C LEU A 446 17.95 -26.16 24.69
N GLN A 447 18.66 -27.28 24.64
CA GLN A 447 18.33 -28.50 25.40
C GLN A 447 18.32 -28.24 26.91
N SER A 448 19.33 -27.55 27.44
CA SER A 448 19.41 -27.19 28.86
C SER A 448 18.24 -26.32 29.36
N LYS A 449 17.46 -25.73 28.44
CA LYS A 449 16.27 -24.91 28.73
C LYS A 449 14.95 -25.62 28.46
N GLY A 450 14.96 -26.92 28.12
CA GLY A 450 13.77 -27.72 27.84
C GLY A 450 13.02 -27.28 26.58
N ILE A 451 13.73 -26.67 25.62
CA ILE A 451 13.17 -26.21 24.33
C ILE A 451 13.29 -27.28 23.24
N TYR A 452 14.12 -28.28 23.48
CA TYR A 452 14.49 -29.37 22.57
C TYR A 452 14.26 -30.70 23.28
#